data_AF-A0A453DU09-F1
#
_entry.id   AF-A0A453DU09-F1
#
_cell.length_a   1.000
_cell.length_b   1.000
_cell.length_c   1.000
_cell.angle_alpha   90.00
_cell.angle_beta   90.00
_cell.angle_gamma   90.00
#
_symmetry.space_group_name_H-M   'P 1'
#
loop_
_entity.id
_entity.type
_entity.pdbx_description
1 polymer ?
#
loop_
_entity_poly.entity_id
_entity_poly.type
_entity_poly.pdbx_seq_one_letter_code
_entity_poly.pdbx_strand_id
1 'polypeptide(L)'
;GCDGMRASEVVSKEMEGVRAIVLKPSESLDESRFTKIAGADFNDAGLGLDGLLGSLASTGFQASNLGDAIDVVNQMLDWSLSHEKPSEDCDEAELDPKYRESVRCKIFLGFTSNLVSSGIRDVIRFLAQHHMVDVIVTTAGGIEEDLIKCLAPTYRGEFSLPGALLRSKGLNRIGNLLVPNDNYCKFENWIMPLFDQMLQEQSTENVWTPSKVIARLGKEINDESSYLYWAYKLSRTICAKAEVAKC
;
A
#
# COMPACT_ATOMS: atom_id res chain seq x y z
N GLY A 1 -38.17 -31.08 -59.11
CA GLY A 1 -38.43 -30.86 -57.67
C GLY A 1 -37.41 -29.85 -57.22
N CYS A 2 -37.84 -28.62 -56.99
CA CYS A 2 -38.14 -28.07 -55.66
C CYS A 2 -36.88 -27.45 -55.05
N ASP A 3 -36.56 -26.24 -55.50
CA ASP A 3 -35.57 -25.38 -54.86
C ASP A 3 -36.22 -24.01 -54.65
N GLY A 4 -36.58 -23.73 -53.41
CA GLY A 4 -37.48 -22.63 -53.07
C GLY A 4 -37.95 -22.73 -51.63
N MET A 5 -36.99 -22.77 -50.69
CA MET A 5 -37.30 -22.52 -49.28
C MET A 5 -37.90 -21.12 -49.18
N ARG A 6 -39.11 -20.97 -48.62
CA ARG A 6 -39.74 -19.65 -48.50
C ARG A 6 -38.87 -18.79 -47.58
N ALA A 7 -38.67 -17.51 -47.90
CA ALA A 7 -37.89 -16.58 -47.08
C ALA A 7 -38.31 -16.59 -45.58
N SER A 8 -39.58 -16.90 -45.28
CA SER A 8 -40.09 -17.08 -43.93
C SER A 8 -39.55 -18.31 -43.19
N GLU A 9 -39.22 -19.41 -43.89
CA GLU A 9 -38.68 -20.66 -43.32
C GLU A 9 -37.16 -20.58 -43.07
N VAL A 10 -36.45 -19.81 -43.89
CA VAL A 10 -35.03 -19.49 -43.66
C VAL A 10 -34.90 -18.62 -42.41
N VAL A 11 -35.73 -17.57 -42.31
CA VAL A 11 -35.79 -16.70 -41.13
C VAL A 11 -36.21 -17.49 -39.87
N SER A 12 -37.15 -18.43 -39.94
CA SER A 12 -37.53 -19.23 -38.77
C SER A 12 -36.42 -20.17 -38.30
N LYS A 13 -35.69 -20.79 -39.22
CA LYS A 13 -34.57 -21.71 -38.89
C LYS A 13 -33.35 -20.94 -38.36
N GLU A 14 -33.05 -19.77 -38.91
CA GLU A 14 -32.02 -18.87 -38.39
C GLU A 14 -32.40 -18.35 -37.00
N MET A 15 -33.67 -18.00 -36.77
CA MET A 15 -34.17 -17.62 -35.45
C MET A 15 -34.13 -18.76 -34.42
N GLU A 16 -34.37 -20.01 -34.82
CA GLU A 16 -34.19 -21.18 -33.96
C GLU A 16 -32.71 -21.37 -33.57
N GLY A 17 -31.79 -21.17 -34.52
CA GLY A 17 -30.34 -21.19 -34.25
C GLY A 17 -29.92 -20.09 -33.27
N VAL A 18 -30.38 -18.85 -33.47
CA VAL A 18 -30.12 -17.73 -32.55
C VAL A 18 -30.72 -18.01 -31.16
N ARG A 19 -31.92 -18.58 -31.09
CA ARG A 19 -32.55 -18.98 -29.82
C ARG A 19 -31.74 -20.04 -29.10
N ALA A 20 -31.25 -21.06 -29.79
CA ALA A 20 -30.43 -22.11 -29.19
C ALA A 20 -29.10 -21.56 -28.62
N ILE A 21 -28.52 -20.52 -29.25
CA ILE A 21 -27.31 -19.85 -28.77
C ILE A 21 -27.61 -19.00 -27.53
N VAL A 22 -28.66 -18.17 -27.57
CA VAL A 22 -29.01 -17.23 -26.50
C VAL A 22 -29.59 -17.94 -25.28
N LEU A 23 -30.37 -19.01 -25.48
CA LEU A 23 -31.08 -19.75 -24.43
C LEU A 23 -30.42 -21.08 -24.09
N LYS A 24 -29.09 -21.17 -24.26
CA LYS A 24 -28.33 -22.35 -23.86
C LYS A 24 -28.54 -22.61 -22.35
N PRO A 25 -28.96 -23.81 -21.94
CA PRO A 25 -29.07 -24.15 -20.52
C PRO A 25 -27.71 -24.04 -19.82
N SER A 26 -27.69 -23.43 -18.64
CA SER A 26 -26.50 -23.34 -17.79
C SER A 26 -26.37 -24.55 -16.89
N GLU A 27 -25.13 -24.84 -16.47
CA GLU A 27 -24.87 -25.73 -15.35
C GLU A 27 -25.27 -25.07 -14.03
N SER A 28 -25.51 -25.88 -12.98
CA SER A 28 -25.75 -25.38 -11.63
C SER A 28 -24.45 -24.93 -10.98
N LEU A 29 -24.46 -23.77 -10.33
CA LEU A 29 -23.34 -23.29 -9.53
C LEU A 29 -23.46 -23.76 -8.08
N ASP A 30 -22.34 -24.16 -7.50
CA ASP A 30 -22.23 -24.54 -6.09
C ASP A 30 -22.10 -23.28 -5.20
N GLU A 31 -23.14 -22.96 -4.45
CA GLU A 31 -23.18 -21.78 -3.59
C GLU A 31 -22.19 -21.84 -2.40
N SER A 32 -21.64 -23.02 -2.08
CA SER A 32 -20.58 -23.13 -1.07
C SER A 32 -19.21 -22.66 -1.59
N ARG A 33 -19.05 -22.63 -2.91
CA ARG A 33 -17.80 -22.23 -3.58
C ARG A 33 -17.90 -20.87 -4.25
N PHE A 34 -19.09 -20.49 -4.72
CA PHE A 34 -19.31 -19.27 -5.47
C PHE A 34 -20.17 -18.31 -4.65
N THR A 35 -19.54 -17.24 -4.17
CA THR A 35 -20.23 -16.15 -3.45
C THR A 35 -21.20 -15.44 -4.39
N LYS A 36 -22.46 -15.31 -3.95
CA LYS A 36 -23.47 -14.52 -4.66
C LYS A 36 -23.10 -13.03 -4.60
N ILE A 37 -23.26 -12.34 -5.72
CA ILE A 37 -23.06 -10.89 -5.76
C ILE A 37 -24.21 -10.19 -5.05
N ALA A 38 -23.86 -9.40 -4.04
CA ALA A 38 -24.76 -8.58 -3.25
C ALA A 38 -24.00 -7.37 -2.70
N GLY A 39 -24.59 -6.18 -2.83
CA GLY A 39 -24.08 -4.97 -2.18
C GLY A 39 -24.70 -4.76 -0.80
N ALA A 40 -24.23 -3.73 -0.09
CA ALA A 40 -24.84 -3.31 1.18
C ALA A 40 -26.31 -2.92 1.04
N ASP A 41 -27.15 -3.39 1.97
CA ASP A 41 -28.54 -2.93 2.10
C ASP A 41 -28.60 -1.71 3.03
N PHE A 42 -28.87 -0.53 2.47
CA PHE A 42 -28.99 0.71 3.23
C PHE A 42 -30.27 0.80 4.07
N ASN A 43 -31.21 -0.15 3.94
CA ASN A 43 -32.34 -0.25 4.86
C ASN A 43 -31.97 -1.00 6.15
N ASP A 44 -30.81 -1.66 6.20
CA ASP A 44 -30.30 -2.26 7.42
C ASP A 44 -29.81 -1.17 8.38
N ALA A 45 -30.57 -0.98 9.47
CA ALA A 45 -30.25 -0.03 10.53
C ALA A 45 -28.92 -0.36 11.26
N GLY A 46 -28.41 -1.58 11.12
CA GLY A 46 -27.15 -2.05 11.69
C GLY A 46 -25.93 -1.98 10.75
N LEU A 47 -26.09 -1.56 9.48
CA LEU A 47 -25.03 -1.67 8.46
C LEU A 47 -23.68 -1.06 8.91
N GLY A 48 -23.71 0.16 9.47
CA GLY A 48 -22.51 0.89 9.88
C GLY A 48 -21.46 1.06 8.75
N LEU A 49 -20.28 1.55 9.10
CA LEU A 49 -19.16 1.62 8.14
C LEU A 49 -18.52 0.23 7.95
N ASP A 50 -18.42 -0.54 9.02
CA ASP A 50 -17.80 -1.87 8.98
C ASP A 50 -18.59 -2.84 8.11
N GLY A 51 -19.93 -2.86 8.21
CA GLY A 51 -20.77 -3.68 7.33
C GLY A 51 -20.75 -3.19 5.89
N LEU A 52 -20.65 -1.88 5.65
CA LEU A 52 -20.44 -1.34 4.30
C LEU A 52 -19.12 -1.84 3.70
N LEU A 53 -18.01 -1.74 4.43
CA LEU A 53 -16.70 -2.23 3.98
C LEU A 53 -16.69 -3.74 3.81
N GLY A 54 -17.32 -4.50 4.71
CA GLY A 54 -17.48 -5.94 4.60
C GLY A 54 -18.26 -6.36 3.35
N SER A 55 -19.28 -5.60 2.94
CA SER A 55 -20.05 -5.87 1.73
C SER A 55 -19.25 -5.76 0.43
N LEU A 56 -18.07 -5.12 0.46
CA LEU A 56 -17.24 -4.97 -0.74
C LEU A 56 -16.77 -6.31 -1.29
N ALA A 57 -16.52 -7.31 -0.43
CA ALA A 57 -16.15 -8.66 -0.82
C ALA A 57 -17.16 -9.28 -1.81
N SER A 58 -18.46 -9.05 -1.58
CA SER A 58 -19.56 -9.56 -2.44
C SER A 58 -20.06 -8.54 -3.47
N THR A 59 -19.48 -7.35 -3.58
CA THR A 59 -19.98 -6.29 -4.47
C THR A 59 -19.52 -6.47 -5.93
N GLY A 60 -18.32 -7.02 -6.16
CA GLY A 60 -17.75 -7.24 -7.49
C GLY A 60 -16.73 -6.18 -7.94
N PHE A 61 -16.00 -6.49 -9.01
CA PHE A 61 -14.94 -5.63 -9.58
C PHE A 61 -13.86 -5.25 -8.55
N GLN A 62 -13.45 -3.97 -8.51
CA GLN A 62 -12.41 -3.51 -7.57
C GLN A 62 -12.88 -3.52 -6.11
N ALA A 63 -14.19 -3.53 -5.84
CA ALA A 63 -14.69 -3.66 -4.47
C ALA A 63 -14.31 -5.02 -3.89
N SER A 64 -14.52 -6.11 -4.64
CA SER A 64 -14.11 -7.44 -4.21
C SER A 64 -12.61 -7.54 -3.98
N ASN A 65 -11.79 -6.95 -4.87
CA ASN A 65 -10.34 -6.90 -4.68
C ASN A 65 -9.95 -6.19 -3.37
N LEU A 66 -10.69 -5.16 -2.95
CA LEU A 66 -10.45 -4.49 -1.66
C LEU A 66 -10.87 -5.37 -0.48
N GLY A 67 -12.01 -6.06 -0.58
CA GLY A 67 -12.44 -7.06 0.41
C GLY A 67 -11.39 -8.17 0.59
N ASP A 68 -10.95 -8.77 -0.51
CA ASP A 68 -9.91 -9.80 -0.53
C ASP A 68 -8.59 -9.27 0.08
N ALA A 69 -8.22 -8.02 -0.22
CA ALA A 69 -7.01 -7.40 0.35
C ALA A 69 -7.12 -7.22 1.88
N ILE A 70 -8.28 -6.87 2.41
CA ILE A 70 -8.52 -6.77 3.87
C ILE A 70 -8.33 -8.16 4.50
N ASP A 71 -8.92 -9.19 3.92
CA ASP A 71 -8.81 -10.56 4.43
C ASP A 71 -7.36 -11.06 4.41
N VAL A 72 -6.62 -10.79 3.33
CA VAL A 72 -5.21 -11.16 3.22
C VAL A 72 -4.35 -10.44 4.26
N VAL A 73 -4.58 -9.14 4.50
CA VAL A 73 -3.84 -8.39 5.53
C VAL A 73 -4.15 -8.94 6.93
N ASN A 74 -5.41 -9.25 7.23
CA ASN A 74 -5.77 -9.87 8.51
C ASN A 74 -5.11 -11.24 8.67
N GLN A 75 -5.06 -12.05 7.61
CA GLN A 75 -4.33 -13.33 7.63
C GLN A 75 -2.83 -13.12 7.90
N MET A 76 -2.19 -12.10 7.32
CA MET A 76 -0.77 -11.79 7.61
C MET A 76 -0.54 -11.42 9.09
N LEU A 77 -1.47 -10.65 9.69
CA LEU A 77 -1.40 -10.22 11.08
C LEU A 77 -1.61 -11.40 12.05
N ASP A 78 -2.55 -12.29 11.73
CA ASP A 78 -2.89 -13.43 12.58
C ASP A 78 -1.94 -14.62 12.42
N TRP A 79 -1.26 -14.74 11.26
CA TRP A 79 -0.44 -15.90 10.94
C TRP A 79 0.70 -16.14 11.94
N SER A 80 0.90 -17.41 12.28
CA SER A 80 2.10 -17.93 12.94
C SER A 80 2.49 -19.26 12.31
N LEU A 81 3.76 -19.65 12.46
CA LEU A 81 4.28 -20.91 11.93
C LEU A 81 3.52 -22.14 12.47
N SER A 82 2.89 -22.03 13.64
CA SER A 82 2.02 -23.07 14.21
C SER A 82 0.78 -23.41 13.36
N HIS A 83 0.34 -22.52 12.46
CA HIS A 83 -0.77 -22.80 11.55
C HIS A 83 -0.38 -23.76 10.42
N GLU A 84 0.91 -23.89 10.14
CA GLU A 84 1.44 -24.78 9.11
C GLU A 84 1.87 -26.11 9.71
N LYS A 85 1.72 -27.18 8.93
CA LYS A 85 2.25 -28.49 9.32
C LYS A 85 3.77 -28.48 9.15
N PRO A 86 4.54 -29.03 10.10
CA PRO A 86 5.98 -29.19 9.93
C PRO A 86 6.29 -29.98 8.66
N SER A 87 7.24 -29.50 7.85
CA SER A 87 7.77 -30.24 6.71
C SER A 87 8.81 -31.27 7.17
N GLU A 88 9.15 -32.22 6.29
CA GLU A 88 10.19 -33.22 6.56
C GLU A 88 11.59 -32.59 6.75
N ASP A 89 11.81 -31.39 6.21
CA ASP A 89 13.06 -30.63 6.30
C ASP A 89 13.13 -29.66 7.50
N CYS A 90 12.17 -29.72 8.44
CA CYS A 90 12.18 -28.82 9.61
C CYS A 90 13.33 -29.14 10.58
N ASP A 91 14.02 -28.10 11.04
CA ASP A 91 15.01 -28.23 12.11
C ASP A 91 14.35 -28.65 13.44
N GLU A 92 15.12 -29.27 14.36
CA GLU A 92 14.60 -29.69 15.68
C GLU A 92 13.93 -28.55 16.46
N ALA A 93 14.43 -27.32 16.31
CA ALA A 93 13.84 -26.13 16.93
C ALA A 93 12.46 -25.77 16.33
N GLU A 94 12.25 -26.04 15.04
CA GLU A 94 10.96 -25.78 14.37
C GLU A 94 9.89 -26.82 14.70
N LEU A 95 10.26 -27.92 15.35
CA LEU A 95 9.33 -28.90 15.89
C LEU A 95 8.79 -28.50 17.27
N ASP A 96 9.44 -27.58 17.99
CA ASP A 96 8.95 -27.08 19.28
C ASP A 96 7.68 -26.23 19.09
N PRO A 97 6.52 -26.65 19.66
CA PRO A 97 5.28 -25.88 19.58
C PRO A 97 5.43 -24.43 20.05
N LYS A 98 6.24 -24.17 21.08
CA LYS A 98 6.44 -22.80 21.61
C LYS A 98 7.19 -21.93 20.62
N TYR A 99 8.21 -22.48 19.96
CA TYR A 99 8.94 -21.77 18.92
C TYR A 99 8.02 -21.45 17.75
N ARG A 100 7.25 -22.42 17.25
CA ARG A 100 6.31 -22.22 16.13
C ARG A 100 5.24 -21.15 16.42
N GLU A 101 4.76 -21.06 17.66
CA GLU A 101 3.81 -20.02 18.07
C GLU A 101 4.46 -18.62 18.15
N SER A 102 5.76 -18.57 18.44
CA SER A 102 6.53 -17.32 18.52
C SER A 102 6.90 -16.75 17.15
N VAL A 103 6.98 -17.58 16.12
CA VAL A 103 7.32 -17.15 14.76
C VAL A 103 6.09 -16.57 14.08
N ARG A 104 6.11 -15.25 13.86
CA ARG A 104 5.07 -14.48 13.17
C ARG A 104 5.48 -14.14 11.73
N CYS A 105 4.51 -13.71 10.93
CA CYS A 105 4.74 -13.27 9.56
C CYS A 105 5.67 -12.04 9.56
N LYS A 106 6.68 -12.01 8.68
CA LYS A 106 7.49 -10.80 8.45
C LYS A 106 6.83 -9.93 7.40
N ILE A 107 6.29 -8.79 7.82
CA ILE A 107 5.52 -7.89 6.96
C ILE A 107 6.43 -6.82 6.36
N PHE A 108 6.52 -6.82 5.03
CA PHE A 108 7.24 -5.82 4.23
C PHE A 108 6.25 -4.79 3.69
N LEU A 109 6.37 -3.55 4.13
CA LEU A 109 5.56 -2.43 3.65
C LEU A 109 6.33 -1.61 2.62
N GLY A 110 5.84 -1.60 1.38
CA GLY A 110 6.35 -0.79 0.28
C GLY A 110 5.44 0.39 -0.04
N PHE A 111 5.99 1.60 -0.18
CA PHE A 111 5.22 2.76 -0.65
C PHE A 111 6.08 3.76 -1.44
N THR A 112 5.43 4.49 -2.35
CA THR A 112 6.03 5.57 -3.14
C THR A 112 6.02 6.90 -2.37
N SER A 113 6.88 7.84 -2.78
CA SER A 113 7.05 9.14 -2.09
C SER A 113 5.76 9.95 -1.96
N ASN A 114 4.92 9.96 -3.00
CA ASN A 114 3.66 10.71 -3.00
C ASN A 114 2.68 10.31 -1.88
N LEU A 115 2.76 9.08 -1.37
CA LEU A 115 1.96 8.64 -0.23
C LEU A 115 2.41 9.33 1.06
N VAL A 116 3.71 9.59 1.22
CA VAL A 116 4.25 10.40 2.33
C VAL A 116 3.93 11.88 2.14
N SER A 117 3.91 12.40 0.91
CA SER A 117 3.41 13.75 0.62
C SER A 117 1.96 13.94 1.06
N SER A 118 1.14 12.89 0.94
CA SER A 118 -0.27 12.88 1.32
C SER A 118 -0.49 12.70 2.84
N GLY A 119 -1.76 12.59 3.25
CA GLY A 119 -2.14 12.22 4.63
C GLY A 119 -1.93 10.74 4.97
N ILE A 120 -1.64 9.88 3.98
CA ILE A 120 -1.33 8.46 4.22
C ILE A 120 -0.04 8.29 5.06
N ARG A 121 0.83 9.32 5.11
CA ARG A 121 1.94 9.40 6.09
C ARG A 121 1.50 9.04 7.50
N ASP A 122 0.36 9.53 7.96
CA ASP A 122 -0.08 9.35 9.35
C ASP A 122 -0.52 7.91 9.62
N VAL A 123 -1.04 7.23 8.59
CA VAL A 123 -1.33 5.79 8.60
C VAL A 123 -0.02 4.99 8.62
N ILE A 124 0.95 5.33 7.79
CA ILE A 124 2.28 4.68 7.78
C ILE A 124 2.95 4.83 9.15
N ARG A 125 2.91 6.03 9.73
CA ARG A 125 3.41 6.31 11.08
C ARG A 125 2.70 5.46 12.13
N PHE A 126 1.38 5.28 12.01
CA PHE A 126 0.63 4.40 12.91
C PHE A 126 1.16 2.97 12.86
N LEU A 127 1.28 2.41 11.65
CA LEU A 127 1.74 1.04 11.45
C LEU A 127 3.17 0.84 11.99
N ALA A 128 4.05 1.81 11.76
CA ALA A 128 5.41 1.79 12.30
C ALA A 128 5.42 1.86 13.83
N GLN A 129 4.70 2.82 14.42
CA GLN A 129 4.63 3.04 15.88
C GLN A 129 4.09 1.84 16.65
N HIS A 130 3.08 1.15 16.10
CA HIS A 130 2.42 0.02 16.74
C HIS A 130 2.98 -1.35 16.35
N HIS A 131 4.17 -1.38 15.74
CA HIS A 131 4.85 -2.62 15.35
C HIS A 131 4.06 -3.51 14.38
N MET A 132 3.19 -2.94 13.56
CA MET A 132 2.38 -3.69 12.60
C MET A 132 3.14 -4.05 11.31
N VAL A 133 4.35 -3.53 11.13
CA VAL A 133 5.23 -3.81 9.99
C VAL A 133 6.67 -4.03 10.44
N ASP A 134 7.41 -4.90 9.76
CA ASP A 134 8.78 -5.29 10.11
C ASP A 134 9.86 -4.59 9.27
N VAL A 135 9.57 -4.41 7.98
CA VAL A 135 10.49 -3.82 7.01
C VAL A 135 9.75 -2.77 6.21
N ILE A 136 10.34 -1.58 6.09
CA ILE A 136 9.80 -0.50 5.25
C ILE A 136 10.71 -0.31 4.04
N VAL A 137 10.11 -0.28 2.86
CA VAL A 137 10.80 0.01 1.60
C VAL A 137 10.15 1.23 0.96
N THR A 138 10.94 2.27 0.72
CA THR A 138 10.46 3.46 0.02
C THR A 138 11.53 4.10 -0.85
N THR A 139 11.17 5.20 -1.51
CA THR A 139 12.06 6.01 -2.34
C THR A 139 12.61 7.19 -1.53
N ALA A 140 13.62 7.89 -2.05
CA ALA A 140 14.21 9.05 -1.35
C ALA A 140 13.16 10.10 -0.94
N GLY A 141 12.21 10.40 -1.82
CA GLY A 141 11.09 11.31 -1.52
C GLY A 141 10.25 10.88 -0.31
N GLY A 142 10.06 9.57 -0.10
CA GLY A 142 9.36 9.06 1.08
C GLY A 142 10.11 9.34 2.38
N ILE A 143 11.44 9.38 2.33
CA ILE A 143 12.28 9.69 3.50
C ILE A 143 12.29 11.20 3.76
N GLU A 144 12.67 12.00 2.75
CA GLU A 144 12.87 13.44 2.94
C GLU A 144 11.56 14.17 3.27
N GLU A 145 10.44 13.78 2.67
CA GLU A 145 9.16 14.46 2.93
C GLU A 145 8.61 14.18 4.34
N ASP A 146 8.93 13.03 4.93
CA ASP A 146 8.59 12.74 6.32
C ASP A 146 9.34 13.67 7.28
N LEU A 147 10.64 13.88 7.03
CA LEU A 147 11.49 14.78 7.80
C LEU A 147 11.08 16.24 7.61
N ILE A 148 10.86 16.65 6.35
CA ILE A 148 10.43 18.01 6.01
C ILE A 148 9.12 18.36 6.72
N LYS A 149 8.17 17.42 6.82
CA LYS A 149 6.88 17.64 7.48
C LYS A 149 6.98 17.87 8.99
N CYS A 150 8.07 17.44 9.64
CA CYS A 150 8.36 17.82 11.02
C CYS A 150 8.84 19.28 11.14
N LEU A 151 9.41 19.85 10.06
CA LEU A 151 9.95 21.20 10.04
C LEU A 151 8.95 22.24 9.52
N ALA A 152 8.12 21.87 8.54
CA ALA A 152 7.14 22.74 7.94
C ALA A 152 6.01 21.96 7.22
N PRO A 153 4.78 22.49 7.21
CA PRO A 153 3.63 21.78 6.64
C PRO A 153 3.63 21.75 5.10
N THR A 154 2.87 20.81 4.56
CA THR A 154 2.44 20.73 3.14
C THR A 154 0.98 21.16 3.03
N TYR A 155 0.61 21.82 1.94
CA TYR A 155 -0.72 22.41 1.78
C TYR A 155 -1.50 21.77 0.61
N ARG A 156 -2.83 21.83 0.68
CA ARG A 156 -3.70 21.45 -0.44
C ARG A 156 -3.67 22.53 -1.52
N GLY A 157 -3.57 22.10 -2.77
CA GLY A 157 -3.70 22.91 -3.97
C GLY A 157 -4.54 22.17 -5.03
N GLU A 158 -4.21 22.36 -6.31
CA GLU A 158 -4.93 21.74 -7.44
C GLU A 158 -3.94 21.25 -8.51
N PHE A 159 -4.33 20.20 -9.23
CA PHE A 159 -3.54 19.65 -10.35
C PHE A 159 -3.37 20.65 -11.50
N SER A 160 -4.36 21.52 -11.69
CA SER A 160 -4.48 22.52 -12.77
C SER A 160 -3.60 23.77 -12.57
N LEU A 161 -2.97 23.94 -11.40
CA LEU A 161 -2.19 25.16 -11.10
C LEU A 161 -1.01 25.33 -12.09
N PRO A 162 -0.88 26.49 -12.76
CA PRO A 162 0.16 26.71 -13.76
C PRO A 162 1.57 26.67 -13.16
N GLY A 163 2.43 25.79 -13.69
CA GLY A 163 3.81 25.60 -13.19
C GLY A 163 4.66 26.87 -13.22
N ALA A 164 4.51 27.72 -14.24
CA ALA A 164 5.24 28.99 -14.33
C ALA A 164 4.90 29.96 -13.18
N LEU A 165 3.63 30.03 -12.79
CA LEU A 165 3.17 30.87 -11.67
C LEU A 165 3.64 30.30 -10.32
N LEU A 166 3.62 28.98 -10.17
CA LEU A 166 4.11 28.33 -8.96
C LEU A 166 5.62 28.54 -8.80
N ARG A 167 6.39 28.38 -9.89
CA ARG A 167 7.83 28.59 -9.88
C ARG A 167 8.20 30.03 -9.54
N SER A 168 7.50 31.03 -10.09
CA SER A 168 7.76 32.45 -9.76
C SER A 168 7.44 32.80 -8.30
N LYS A 169 6.61 31.99 -7.63
CA LYS A 169 6.27 32.11 -6.21
C LYS A 169 7.07 31.19 -5.29
N GLY A 170 8.00 30.40 -5.81
CA GLY A 170 8.76 29.43 -5.01
C GLY A 170 7.87 28.34 -4.40
N LEU A 171 6.86 27.88 -5.13
CA LEU A 171 5.97 26.79 -4.72
C LEU A 171 6.24 25.55 -5.57
N ASN A 172 6.51 24.42 -4.93
CA ASN A 172 6.67 23.13 -5.58
C ASN A 172 5.33 22.36 -5.53
N ARG A 173 4.93 21.73 -6.64
CA ARG A 173 3.64 21.01 -6.75
C ARG A 173 3.86 19.51 -6.80
N ILE A 174 3.12 18.78 -5.97
CA ILE A 174 3.04 17.31 -5.96
C ILE A 174 1.58 16.93 -6.16
N GLY A 175 1.19 16.64 -7.40
CA GLY A 175 -0.22 16.41 -7.74
C GLY A 175 -1.10 17.63 -7.42
N ASN A 176 -1.99 17.50 -6.43
CA ASN A 176 -2.81 18.56 -5.85
C ASN A 176 -2.29 19.06 -4.48
N LEU A 177 -1.01 18.88 -4.19
CA LEU A 177 -0.35 19.37 -2.98
C LEU A 177 0.70 20.43 -3.34
N LEU A 178 0.97 21.33 -2.39
CA LEU A 178 1.93 22.42 -2.51
C LEU A 178 2.92 22.39 -1.35
N VAL A 179 4.21 22.44 -1.69
CA VAL A 179 5.33 22.51 -0.75
C VAL A 179 6.08 23.82 -1.00
N PRO A 180 6.02 24.79 -0.07
CA PRO A 180 6.82 26.01 -0.18
C PRO A 180 8.32 25.70 -0.22
N ASN A 181 9.08 26.45 -1.02
CA ASN A 181 10.54 26.23 -1.13
C ASN A 181 11.27 26.45 0.20
N ASP A 182 10.72 27.30 1.08
CA ASP A 182 11.21 27.52 2.45
C ASP A 182 11.31 26.21 3.26
N ASN A 183 10.44 25.23 2.98
CA ASN A 183 10.49 23.92 3.61
C ASN A 183 11.83 23.21 3.31
N TYR A 184 12.31 23.30 2.07
CA TYR A 184 13.59 22.72 1.66
C TYR A 184 14.78 23.50 2.23
N CYS A 185 14.68 24.82 2.35
CA CYS A 185 15.69 25.63 3.04
C CYS A 185 15.82 25.24 4.53
N LYS A 186 14.70 25.01 5.21
CA LYS A 186 14.69 24.50 6.59
C LYS A 186 15.31 23.10 6.69
N PHE A 187 15.00 22.24 5.72
CA PHE A 187 15.57 20.89 5.66
C PHE A 187 17.08 20.91 5.44
N GLU A 188 17.58 21.74 4.52
CA GLU A 188 19.01 21.93 4.29
C GLU A 188 19.72 22.40 5.58
N ASN A 189 19.18 23.43 6.23
CA ASN A 189 19.74 23.94 7.49
C ASN A 189 19.77 22.88 8.60
N TRP A 190 18.79 21.97 8.62
CA TRP A 190 18.72 20.87 9.59
C TRP A 190 19.66 19.72 9.25
N ILE A 191 19.75 19.31 7.98
CA ILE A 191 20.48 18.09 7.58
C ILE A 191 21.98 18.32 7.38
N MET A 192 22.40 19.51 6.94
CA MET A 192 23.80 19.78 6.63
C MET A 192 24.75 19.57 7.82
N PRO A 193 24.45 20.06 9.04
CA PRO A 193 25.29 19.77 10.21
C PRO A 193 25.37 18.28 10.56
N LEU A 194 24.31 17.51 10.27
CA LEU A 194 24.30 16.07 10.50
C LEU A 194 25.21 15.35 9.49
N PHE A 195 25.22 15.80 8.23
CA PHE A 195 26.12 15.27 7.22
C PHE A 195 27.59 15.55 7.55
N ASP A 196 27.91 16.71 8.11
CA ASP A 196 29.26 17.00 8.60
C ASP A 196 29.70 16.02 9.70
N GLN A 197 28.82 15.72 10.66
CA GLN A 197 29.08 14.72 11.70
C GLN A 197 29.25 13.32 11.12
N MET A 198 28.35 12.91 10.23
CA MET A 198 28.39 11.60 9.59
C MET A 198 29.66 11.41 8.74
N LEU A 199 30.15 12.47 8.09
CA LEU A 199 31.40 12.45 7.34
C LEU A 199 32.62 12.23 8.25
N GLN A 200 32.64 12.87 9.42
CA GLN A 200 33.68 12.65 10.43
C GLN A 200 33.64 11.19 10.93
N GLU A 201 32.45 10.69 11.28
CA GLU A 201 32.23 9.30 11.73
C GLU A 201 32.61 8.25 10.67
N GLN A 202 32.46 8.58 9.38
CA GLN A 202 32.84 7.69 8.27
C GLN A 202 34.36 7.46 8.23
N SER A 203 35.14 8.48 8.58
CA SER A 203 36.60 8.42 8.52
C SER A 203 37.19 7.54 9.63
N THR A 204 36.42 7.28 10.69
CA THR A 204 36.89 6.51 11.86
C THR A 204 36.48 5.05 11.85
N GLU A 205 35.29 4.66 11.37
CA GLU A 205 34.89 3.22 11.33
C GLU A 205 33.54 2.89 10.66
N ASN A 206 32.78 3.86 10.14
CA ASN A 206 31.41 3.63 9.66
C ASN A 206 31.27 3.61 8.13
N VAL A 207 30.88 2.46 7.56
CA VAL A 207 30.33 2.40 6.20
C VAL A 207 28.85 2.73 6.25
N TRP A 208 28.48 3.92 5.73
CA TRP A 208 27.10 4.36 5.61
C TRP A 208 26.36 3.61 4.50
N THR A 209 25.24 3.01 4.87
CA THR A 209 24.25 2.45 3.94
C THR A 209 22.98 3.30 4.01
N PRO A 210 22.10 3.27 3.00
CA PRO A 210 20.84 4.02 3.06
C PRO A 210 20.06 3.76 4.36
N SER A 211 19.97 2.50 4.80
CA SER A 211 19.29 2.14 6.05
C SER A 211 19.94 2.75 7.30
N LYS A 212 21.27 2.78 7.40
CA LYS A 212 21.98 3.41 8.52
C LYS A 212 21.81 4.93 8.53
N VAL A 213 21.87 5.56 7.36
CA VAL A 213 21.61 7.01 7.21
C VAL A 213 20.20 7.33 7.66
N ILE A 214 19.20 6.58 7.17
CA ILE A 214 17.80 6.80 7.54
C ILE A 214 17.56 6.59 9.03
N ALA A 215 18.15 5.55 9.64
CA ALA A 215 18.07 5.33 11.08
C ALA A 215 18.70 6.49 11.86
N ARG A 216 19.84 7.02 11.40
CA ARG A 216 20.45 8.24 11.99
C ARG A 216 19.50 9.43 11.87
N LEU A 217 18.94 9.71 10.68
CA LEU A 217 18.03 10.83 10.50
C LEU A 217 16.74 10.69 11.34
N GLY A 218 16.19 9.48 11.45
CA GLY A 218 15.05 9.18 12.33
C GLY A 218 15.36 9.40 13.82
N LYS A 219 16.60 9.12 14.24
CA LYS A 219 17.07 9.48 15.59
C LYS A 219 17.13 11.00 15.78
N GLU A 220 17.74 11.72 14.84
CA GLU A 220 18.02 13.15 14.98
C GLU A 220 16.77 14.02 14.83
N ILE A 221 15.76 13.59 14.05
CA ILE A 221 14.53 14.36 13.91
C ILE A 221 13.74 14.40 15.23
N ASN A 222 13.85 13.34 16.03
CA ASN A 222 13.33 13.23 17.39
C ASN A 222 11.88 13.77 17.56
N ASP A 223 11.01 13.42 16.61
CA ASP A 223 9.64 13.90 16.52
C ASP A 223 8.69 12.70 16.37
N GLU A 224 7.75 12.54 17.30
CA GLU A 224 6.79 11.43 17.30
C GLU A 224 5.78 11.47 16.13
N SER A 225 5.71 12.57 15.39
CA SER A 225 4.94 12.66 14.15
C SER A 225 5.64 12.01 12.95
N SER A 226 6.94 11.72 13.04
CA SER A 226 7.73 11.06 11.99
C SER A 226 7.61 9.55 12.06
N TYR A 227 7.34 8.89 10.93
CA TYR A 227 7.41 7.43 10.89
C TYR A 227 8.86 6.92 10.95
N LEU A 228 9.83 7.72 10.50
CA LEU A 228 11.26 7.40 10.58
C LEU A 228 11.76 7.40 12.02
N TYR A 229 11.26 8.31 12.86
CA TYR A 229 11.52 8.30 14.30
C TYR A 229 11.07 6.98 14.94
N TRP A 230 9.83 6.56 14.67
CA TRP A 230 9.31 5.30 15.21
C TRP A 230 10.05 4.08 14.69
N ALA A 231 10.37 4.06 13.40
CA ALA A 231 11.15 2.98 12.84
C ALA A 231 12.56 2.87 13.46
N TYR A 232 13.22 4.00 13.73
CA TYR A 232 14.48 4.02 14.48
C TYR A 232 14.29 3.50 15.92
N LYS A 233 13.33 4.06 16.65
CA LYS A 233 13.08 3.75 18.08
C LYS A 233 12.78 2.28 18.32
N LEU A 234 12.14 1.63 17.36
CA LEU A 234 11.73 0.22 17.42
C LEU A 234 12.69 -0.72 16.68
N SER A 235 13.86 -0.22 16.27
CA SER A 235 14.89 -0.97 15.55
C SER A 235 14.38 -1.66 14.27
N ARG A 236 13.45 -1.03 13.54
CA ARG A 236 12.95 -1.53 12.25
C ARG A 236 13.95 -1.22 11.13
N THR A 237 14.11 -2.16 10.21
CA THR A 237 14.97 -1.94 9.03
C THR A 237 14.18 -1.15 7.99
N ILE A 238 14.61 0.09 7.73
CA ILE A 238 14.11 0.88 6.60
C ILE A 238 15.14 0.83 5.47
N CYS A 239 14.70 0.44 4.28
CA CYS A 239 15.51 0.45 3.07
C CYS A 239 14.98 1.52 2.11
N ALA A 240 15.82 2.48 1.73
CA ALA A 240 15.55 3.31 0.57
C ALA A 240 16.26 2.73 -0.65
N LYS A 241 15.50 2.48 -1.73
CA LYS A 241 16.06 2.14 -3.04
C LYS A 241 15.83 3.32 -3.98
N ALA A 242 16.91 3.99 -4.37
CA ALA A 242 16.87 5.01 -5.40
C ALA A 242 17.04 4.32 -6.76
N GLU A 243 15.93 3.96 -7.41
CA GLU A 243 15.97 3.78 -8.86
C GLU A 243 15.90 5.18 -9.46
N VAL A 244 17.02 5.64 -10.01
CA VAL A 244 17.03 6.78 -10.92
C VAL A 244 16.25 6.32 -12.14
N ALA A 245 14.94 6.55 -12.14
CA ALA A 245 14.14 6.48 -13.35
C ALA A 245 14.71 7.53 -14.30
N LYS A 246 15.61 7.10 -15.18
CA LYS A 246 15.96 7.85 -16.37
C LYS A 246 14.65 8.03 -17.15
N CYS A 247 14.09 9.24 -17.11
CA CYS A 247 13.28 9.72 -18.23
C CYS A 247 14.19 9.85 -19.46
#